data_AF-A0A4U8UNX4-F1
#
_entry.id   AF-A0A4U8UNX4-F1
#
_cell.length_a   1.000
_cell.length_b   1.000
_cell.length_c   1.000
_cell.angle_alpha   90.00
_cell.angle_beta   90.00
_cell.angle_gamma   90.00
#
_symmetry.space_group_name_H-M   'P 1'
#
loop_
_entity.id
_entity.type
_entity.pdbx_description
1 polymer ?
#
loop_
_entity_poly.entity_id
_entity_poly.type
_entity_poly.pdbx_seq_one_letter_code
_entity_poly.pdbx_strand_id
1 'polypeptide(L)'
;MIPWSTQLKNRLIYNFDKNFLLVPDVLRVEGRYFYFDDTFDNCGVYFFFVEILVLVSCIVTIFLIYIGHRRMQASLVLPHIVWQIMFIMFAIGLSAMFLRLTLTKRMLVPSSIVMITLFSIPAVLEIWWVFEMIRYYKQLRTNEVINRRLRRRSQEELRSAFANGLLQFQKFNDPLFVTSL
;
A
#
# COMPACT_ATOMS: atom_id res chain seq x y z
N MET A 1 -22.46 -49.45 -37.67
CA MET A 1 -21.33 -48.87 -38.42
C MET A 1 -21.46 -47.36 -38.30
N ILE A 2 -20.63 -46.70 -37.47
CA ILE A 2 -20.78 -45.26 -37.17
C ILE A 2 -20.24 -44.47 -38.37
N PRO A 3 -20.95 -43.43 -38.88
CA PRO A 3 -20.50 -42.66 -40.04
C PRO A 3 -19.12 -42.01 -39.79
N TRP A 4 -18.27 -42.01 -40.81
CA TRP A 4 -16.92 -41.41 -40.78
C TRP A 4 -16.93 -39.94 -40.35
N SER A 5 -18.01 -39.20 -40.64
CA SER A 5 -18.21 -37.81 -40.22
C SER A 5 -18.36 -37.67 -38.71
N THR A 6 -18.98 -38.64 -38.03
CA THR A 6 -19.16 -38.65 -36.58
C THR A 6 -17.86 -39.00 -35.87
N GLN A 7 -17.01 -39.86 -36.46
CA GLN A 7 -15.68 -40.14 -35.91
C GLN A 7 -14.71 -38.95 -36.05
N LEU A 8 -14.75 -38.23 -37.17
CA LEU A 8 -13.95 -37.01 -37.36
C LEU A 8 -14.40 -35.88 -36.44
N LYS A 9 -15.71 -35.70 -36.27
CA LYS A 9 -16.27 -34.71 -35.35
C LYS A 9 -15.90 -35.05 -33.89
N ASN A 10 -15.97 -36.33 -33.50
CA ASN A 10 -15.56 -36.77 -32.18
C ASN A 10 -14.03 -36.65 -32.00
N ARG A 11 -13.20 -36.94 -33.00
CA ARG A 11 -11.74 -36.72 -32.92
C ARG A 11 -11.36 -35.24 -32.81
N LEU A 12 -12.05 -34.38 -33.56
CA LEU A 12 -11.83 -32.94 -33.50
C LEU A 12 -12.30 -32.38 -32.17
N ILE A 13 -13.48 -32.76 -31.65
CA ILE A 13 -13.96 -32.33 -30.34
C ILE A 13 -13.02 -32.86 -29.23
N TYR A 14 -12.59 -34.12 -29.28
CA TYR A 14 -11.68 -34.70 -28.28
C TYR A 14 -10.27 -34.08 -28.32
N ASN A 15 -9.78 -33.67 -29.49
CA ASN A 15 -8.51 -32.96 -29.62
C ASN A 15 -8.65 -31.46 -29.31
N PHE A 16 -9.80 -30.84 -29.58
CA PHE A 16 -10.06 -29.45 -29.21
C PHE A 16 -10.19 -29.31 -27.70
N ASP A 17 -10.87 -30.24 -27.03
CA ASP A 17 -11.04 -30.25 -25.57
C ASP A 17 -9.71 -30.55 -24.86
N LYS A 18 -8.89 -31.48 -25.39
CA LYS A 18 -7.53 -31.71 -24.90
C LYS A 18 -6.62 -30.50 -25.08
N ASN A 19 -6.75 -29.76 -26.18
CA ASN A 19 -5.91 -28.59 -26.45
C ASN A 19 -6.42 -27.31 -25.74
N PHE A 20 -7.70 -27.25 -25.36
CA PHE A 20 -8.25 -26.12 -24.58
C PHE A 20 -8.05 -26.33 -23.07
N LEU A 21 -8.03 -27.58 -22.59
CA LEU A 21 -7.50 -27.93 -21.26
C LEU A 21 -5.96 -27.90 -21.19
N LEU A 22 -5.29 -27.77 -22.34
CA LEU A 22 -3.90 -27.36 -22.47
C LEU A 22 -3.80 -25.86 -22.79
N VAL A 23 -4.67 -25.02 -22.21
CA VAL A 23 -4.07 -23.82 -21.59
C VAL A 23 -3.05 -24.44 -20.65
N PRO A 24 -1.72 -24.28 -20.86
CA PRO A 24 -0.79 -24.74 -19.86
C PRO A 24 -1.30 -24.09 -18.59
N ASP A 25 -1.74 -24.91 -17.63
CA ASP A 25 -1.90 -24.41 -16.28
C ASP A 25 -0.60 -23.66 -16.07
N VAL A 26 -0.67 -22.33 -15.98
CA VAL A 26 0.50 -21.47 -15.71
C VAL A 26 1.14 -21.90 -14.37
N LEU A 27 0.49 -22.85 -13.69
CA LEU A 27 0.74 -23.45 -12.40
C LEU A 27 1.05 -24.95 -12.44
N ARG A 28 0.96 -25.69 -13.56
CA ARG A 28 1.11 -27.16 -13.49
C ARG A 28 1.57 -27.81 -14.79
N VAL A 29 2.85 -28.17 -14.84
CA VAL A 29 3.35 -29.23 -15.74
C VAL A 29 3.77 -30.38 -14.82
N GLU A 30 3.16 -31.56 -15.00
CA GLU A 30 3.47 -32.79 -14.24
C GLU A 30 3.35 -32.71 -12.71
N GLY A 31 2.47 -31.84 -12.20
CA GLY A 31 2.29 -31.68 -10.75
C GLY A 31 3.31 -30.73 -10.09
N ARG A 32 4.24 -30.16 -10.86
CA ARG A 32 5.20 -29.16 -10.41
C ARG A 32 4.72 -27.75 -10.80
N TYR A 33 4.77 -26.84 -9.83
CA TYR A 33 4.45 -25.43 -10.09
C TYR A 33 5.51 -24.86 -11.02
N PHE A 34 5.08 -24.28 -12.14
CA PHE A 34 5.88 -23.71 -13.25
C PHE A 34 6.99 -22.73 -12.83
N TYR A 35 7.05 -22.37 -11.55
CA TYR A 35 7.95 -21.37 -10.97
C TYR A 35 9.32 -21.92 -10.58
N PHE A 36 9.45 -23.23 -10.43
CA PHE A 36 10.60 -23.82 -9.76
C PHE A 36 11.11 -25.01 -10.55
N ASP A 37 12.30 -24.84 -11.13
CA ASP A 37 13.15 -25.96 -11.54
C ASP A 37 13.41 -26.85 -10.30
N ASP A 38 13.77 -28.11 -10.48
CA ASP A 38 13.98 -29.10 -9.39
C ASP A 38 14.96 -28.62 -8.27
N THR A 39 15.66 -27.51 -8.51
CA THR A 39 16.48 -26.76 -7.54
C THR A 39 15.69 -26.17 -6.36
N PHE A 40 14.36 -26.04 -6.46
CA PHE A 40 13.50 -25.33 -5.50
C PHE A 40 12.37 -26.22 -4.94
N ASP A 41 12.59 -27.53 -4.83
CA ASP A 41 11.67 -28.43 -4.11
C ASP A 41 11.38 -27.87 -2.71
N ASN A 42 10.09 -27.67 -2.40
CA ASN A 42 9.54 -27.03 -1.20
C ASN A 42 9.73 -25.50 -1.04
N CYS A 43 10.53 -24.83 -1.87
CA CYS A 43 10.71 -23.38 -1.75
C CYS A 43 9.49 -22.55 -2.16
N GLY A 44 8.63 -23.08 -3.04
CA GLY A 44 7.38 -22.42 -3.44
C GLY A 44 6.47 -22.08 -2.25
N VAL A 45 6.44 -22.93 -1.22
CA VAL A 45 5.68 -22.69 0.01
C VAL A 45 6.24 -21.49 0.77
N TYR A 46 7.56 -21.33 0.85
CA TYR A 46 8.18 -20.17 1.48
C TYR A 46 7.88 -18.88 0.72
N PHE A 47 7.92 -18.90 -0.61
CA PHE A 47 7.54 -17.73 -1.42
C PHE A 47 6.07 -17.37 -1.26
N PHE A 48 5.19 -18.37 -1.14
CA PHE A 48 3.78 -18.14 -0.83
C PHE A 48 3.58 -17.47 0.55
N PHE A 49 4.31 -17.91 1.58
CA PHE A 49 4.28 -17.25 2.89
C PHE A 49 4.84 -15.82 2.83
N VAL A 50 5.92 -15.60 2.08
CA VAL A 50 6.49 -14.26 1.86
C VAL A 50 5.45 -13.36 1.18
N GLU A 51 4.71 -13.88 0.19
CA GLU A 51 3.65 -13.14 -0.48
C GLU A 51 2.50 -12.78 0.48
N ILE A 52 2.09 -13.71 1.35
CA ILE A 52 1.10 -13.41 2.40
C ILE A 52 1.62 -12.30 3.33
N LEU A 53 2.89 -12.34 3.72
CA LEU A 53 3.49 -11.28 4.55
C LEU A 53 3.49 -9.92 3.84
N VAL A 54 3.77 -9.91 2.54
CA VAL A 54 3.70 -8.71 1.70
C VAL A 54 2.26 -8.17 1.67
N LEU A 55 1.26 -9.02 1.45
CA LEU A 55 -0.15 -8.62 1.47
C LEU A 55 -0.60 -8.08 2.82
N VAL A 56 -0.23 -8.75 3.92
CA VAL A 56 -0.51 -8.27 5.28
C VAL A 56 0.15 -6.93 5.52
N SER A 57 1.37 -6.73 5.03
CA SER A 57 2.08 -5.45 5.14
C SER A 57 1.36 -4.33 4.38
N CYS A 58 0.83 -4.61 3.19
CA CYS A 58 -0.01 -3.66 2.44
C CYS A 58 -1.28 -3.28 3.23
N ILE A 59 -1.92 -4.25 3.89
CA ILE A 59 -3.09 -3.97 4.75
C ILE A 59 -2.71 -3.06 5.92
N VAL A 60 -1.55 -3.31 6.54
CA VAL A 60 -1.01 -2.44 7.61
C VAL A 60 -0.74 -1.03 7.10
N THR A 61 -0.15 -0.88 5.90
CA THR A 61 0.03 0.42 5.24
C THR A 61 -1.31 1.17 5.12
N ILE A 62 -2.35 0.51 4.59
CA ILE A 62 -3.69 1.10 4.45
C ILE A 62 -4.27 1.52 5.80
N PHE A 63 -4.12 0.69 6.82
CA PHE A 63 -4.65 0.97 8.16
C PHE A 63 -3.93 2.15 8.82
N LEU A 64 -2.62 2.24 8.68
CA LEU A 64 -1.82 3.37 9.17
C LEU A 64 -2.20 4.67 8.46
N ILE A 65 -2.41 4.63 7.14
CA ILE A 65 -2.91 5.79 6.37
C ILE A 65 -4.29 6.20 6.86
N TYR A 66 -5.20 5.25 7.04
CA TYR A 66 -6.57 5.52 7.52
C TYR A 66 -6.57 6.18 8.91
N ILE A 67 -5.78 5.65 9.84
CA ILE A 67 -5.64 6.23 11.18
C ILE A 67 -4.97 7.61 11.10
N GLY A 68 -3.90 7.75 10.31
CA GLY A 68 -3.20 9.01 10.12
C GLY A 68 -4.13 10.10 9.61
N HIS A 69 -4.96 9.78 8.62
CA HIS A 69 -5.97 10.68 8.08
C HIS A 69 -7.04 11.04 9.13
N ARG A 70 -7.54 10.06 9.90
CA ARG A 70 -8.59 10.30 10.92
C ARG A 70 -8.09 11.09 12.13
N ARG A 71 -6.84 10.89 12.54
CA ARG A 71 -6.28 11.51 13.76
C ARG A 71 -5.62 12.85 13.50
N MET A 72 -5.31 13.22 12.24
CA MET A 72 -4.63 14.48 11.89
C MET A 72 -3.39 14.73 12.76
N GLN A 73 -2.70 13.66 13.16
CA GLN A 73 -1.58 13.69 14.10
C GLN A 73 -0.28 13.42 13.36
N ALA A 74 0.61 14.41 13.38
CA ALA A 74 1.92 14.35 12.75
C ALA A 74 2.80 13.19 13.27
N SER A 75 2.60 12.77 14.53
CA SER A 75 3.39 11.69 15.15
C SER A 75 3.12 10.31 14.54
N LEU A 76 1.93 10.07 14.01
CA LEU A 76 1.54 8.80 13.36
C LEU A 76 2.10 8.67 11.94
N VAL A 77 2.56 9.77 11.34
CA VAL A 77 3.15 9.77 10.00
C VAL A 77 4.59 9.23 10.01
N LEU A 78 5.35 9.49 11.08
CA LEU A 78 6.73 9.02 11.21
C LEU A 78 6.86 7.48 11.20
N PRO A 79 6.13 6.71 12.04
CA PRO A 79 6.22 5.25 12.03
C PRO A 79 5.74 4.66 10.70
N HIS A 80 4.80 5.32 10.02
CA HIS A 80 4.36 4.90 8.69
C HIS A 80 5.47 5.06 7.64
N ILE A 81 6.16 6.20 7.60
CA ILE A 81 7.29 6.41 6.68
C ILE A 81 8.41 5.39 6.94
N VAL A 82 8.74 5.12 8.22
CA VAL A 82 9.74 4.11 8.58
C VAL A 82 9.31 2.72 8.09
N TRP A 83 8.04 2.35 8.29
CA TRP A 83 7.48 1.09 7.81
C TRP A 83 7.59 0.94 6.29
N GLN A 84 7.22 1.98 5.54
CA GLN A 84 7.30 1.96 4.08
C GLN A 84 8.73 1.83 3.57
N ILE A 85 9.69 2.52 4.17
CA ILE A 85 11.12 2.39 3.81
C ILE A 85 11.60 0.96 4.02
N MET A 86 11.27 0.34 5.17
CA MET A 86 11.64 -1.05 5.45
C MET A 86 11.03 -2.02 4.42
N PHE A 87 9.76 -1.81 4.06
CA PHE A 87 9.08 -2.62 3.05
C PHE A 87 9.70 -2.48 1.66
N ILE A 88 10.01 -1.26 1.22
CA ILE A 88 10.66 -1.00 -0.07
C ILE A 88 12.03 -1.67 -0.14
N MET A 89 12.84 -1.56 0.92
CA MET A 89 14.15 -2.21 0.99
C MET A 89 14.05 -3.72 0.91
N PHE A 90 13.06 -4.32 1.59
CA PHE A 90 12.79 -5.75 1.54
C PHE A 90 12.41 -6.20 0.12
N ALA A 91 11.50 -5.48 -0.55
CA ALA A 91 11.07 -5.80 -1.91
C ALA A 91 12.21 -5.68 -2.94
N ILE A 92 13.04 -4.63 -2.84
CA ILE A 92 14.24 -4.50 -3.69
C ILE A 92 15.21 -5.65 -3.44
N GLY A 93 15.40 -6.07 -2.18
CA GLY A 93 16.24 -7.22 -1.83
C GLY A 93 15.77 -8.52 -2.47
N LEU A 94 14.46 -8.80 -2.42
CA LEU A 94 13.85 -9.96 -3.09
C LEU A 94 14.00 -9.89 -4.61
N SER A 95 13.72 -8.75 -5.23
CA SER A 95 13.89 -8.57 -6.67
C SER A 95 15.35 -8.77 -7.11
N ALA A 96 16.32 -8.27 -6.33
CA ALA A 96 17.75 -8.49 -6.59
C ALA A 96 18.15 -9.97 -6.43
N MET A 97 17.58 -10.67 -5.44
CA MET A 97 17.78 -12.10 -5.25
C MET A 97 17.27 -12.89 -6.48
N PHE A 98 16.04 -12.61 -6.95
CA PHE A 98 15.51 -13.28 -8.15
C PHE A 98 16.31 -12.96 -9.40
N LEU A 99 16.75 -11.70 -9.57
CA LEU A 99 17.61 -11.33 -10.67
C LEU A 99 18.92 -12.13 -10.64
N ARG A 100 19.57 -12.25 -9.47
CA ARG A 100 20.77 -13.07 -9.30
C ARG A 100 20.52 -14.53 -9.66
N LEU A 101 19.43 -15.11 -9.19
CA LEU A 101 19.07 -16.51 -9.49
C LEU A 101 18.90 -16.74 -10.99
N THR A 102 18.25 -15.80 -11.67
CA THR A 102 18.06 -15.79 -13.13
C THR A 102 19.40 -15.72 -13.86
N LEU A 103 20.28 -14.80 -13.47
CA LEU A 103 21.61 -14.64 -14.06
C LEU A 103 22.49 -15.89 -13.86
N THR A 104 22.34 -16.57 -12.70
CA THR A 104 23.04 -17.84 -12.43
C THR A 104 22.39 -19.05 -13.10
N LYS A 105 21.35 -18.85 -13.93
CA LYS A 105 20.58 -19.92 -14.59
C LYS A 105 19.99 -20.95 -13.62
N ARG A 106 19.79 -20.57 -12.36
CA ARG A 106 19.15 -21.40 -11.32
C ARG A 106 17.63 -21.22 -11.28
N MET A 107 17.11 -20.31 -12.09
CA MET A 107 15.68 -20.04 -12.20
C MET A 107 15.34 -19.73 -13.66
N LEU A 108 14.19 -20.24 -14.10
CA LEU A 108 13.65 -20.01 -15.44
C LEU A 108 13.32 -18.52 -15.63
N VAL A 109 13.71 -17.96 -16.78
CA VAL A 109 13.50 -16.54 -17.11
C VAL A 109 12.03 -16.13 -17.03
N PRO A 110 11.05 -16.88 -17.58
CA PRO A 110 9.62 -16.53 -17.44
C PRO A 110 9.19 -16.43 -15.98
N SER A 111 9.59 -17.38 -15.14
CA SER A 111 9.28 -17.42 -13.71
C SER A 111 9.91 -16.23 -12.97
N SER A 112 11.12 -15.82 -13.36
CA SER A 112 11.76 -14.63 -12.80
C SER A 112 11.06 -13.33 -13.12
N ILE A 113 10.54 -13.21 -14.34
CA ILE A 113 9.81 -12.01 -14.75
C ILE A 113 8.56 -11.87 -13.88
N VAL A 114 7.84 -12.97 -13.66
CA VAL A 114 6.65 -12.97 -12.80
C VAL A 114 7.01 -12.59 -11.37
N MET A 115 8.01 -13.23 -10.76
CA MET A 115 8.38 -12.96 -9.36
C MET A 115 8.91 -11.53 -9.18
N ILE A 116 9.79 -11.07 -10.06
CA ILE A 116 10.29 -9.68 -10.02
C ILE A 116 9.13 -8.70 -10.16
N THR A 117 8.19 -8.95 -11.08
CA THR A 117 7.02 -8.08 -11.27
C THR A 117 6.13 -8.08 -10.03
N LEU A 118 5.86 -9.25 -9.45
CA LEU A 118 5.02 -9.43 -8.28
C LEU A 118 5.53 -8.61 -7.07
N PHE A 119 6.84 -8.59 -6.82
CA PHE A 119 7.42 -7.81 -5.72
C PHE A 119 7.70 -6.35 -6.09
N SER A 120 7.95 -6.05 -7.36
CA SER A 120 8.28 -4.67 -7.78
C SER A 120 7.06 -3.78 -7.87
N ILE A 121 5.88 -4.28 -8.27
CA ILE A 121 4.65 -3.46 -8.35
C ILE A 121 4.25 -2.89 -6.99
N PRO A 122 4.12 -3.69 -5.90
CA PRO A 122 3.85 -3.16 -4.57
C PRO A 122 4.92 -2.17 -4.11
N ALA A 123 6.20 -2.44 -4.41
CA ALA A 123 7.28 -1.52 -4.04
C ALA A 123 7.15 -0.14 -4.71
N VAL A 124 6.82 -0.09 -6.00
CA VAL A 124 6.60 1.18 -6.72
C VAL A 124 5.39 1.93 -6.17
N LEU A 125 4.31 1.21 -5.84
CA LEU A 125 3.14 1.80 -5.21
C LEU A 125 3.48 2.38 -3.82
N GLU A 126 4.25 1.67 -3.01
CA GLU A 126 4.69 2.17 -1.70
C GLU A 126 5.61 3.39 -1.83
N ILE A 127 6.50 3.44 -2.83
CA ILE A 127 7.31 4.64 -3.12
C ILE A 127 6.39 5.84 -3.43
N TRP A 128 5.37 5.64 -4.26
CA TRP A 128 4.38 6.67 -4.56
C TRP A 128 3.66 7.15 -3.29
N TRP A 129 3.23 6.24 -2.43
CA TRP A 129 2.58 6.58 -1.17
C TRP A 129 3.49 7.34 -0.21
N VAL A 130 4.77 6.97 -0.10
CA VAL A 130 5.76 7.72 0.70
C VAL A 130 5.82 9.18 0.25
N PHE A 131 5.87 9.42 -1.06
CA PHE A 131 5.93 10.78 -1.60
C PHE A 131 4.71 11.61 -1.22
N GLU A 132 3.51 11.03 -1.35
CA GLU A 132 2.26 11.71 -1.01
C GLU A 132 2.16 11.97 0.51
N MET A 133 2.59 11.02 1.33
CA MET A 133 2.63 11.18 2.79
C MET A 133 3.62 12.26 3.23
N ILE A 134 4.76 12.41 2.56
CA ILE A 134 5.71 13.51 2.82
C ILE A 134 5.07 14.87 2.49
N ARG A 135 4.33 14.97 1.38
CA ARG A 135 3.61 16.20 1.01
C ARG A 135 2.54 16.54 2.04
N TYR A 136 1.72 15.56 2.42
CA TYR A 136 0.71 15.70 3.45
C TYR A 136 1.32 16.13 4.80
N TYR A 137 2.44 15.52 5.20
CA TYR A 137 3.15 15.87 6.43
C TYR A 137 3.65 17.32 6.43
N LYS A 138 4.24 17.78 5.31
CA LYS A 138 4.67 19.18 5.18
C LYS A 138 3.50 20.15 5.33
N GLN A 139 2.35 19.82 4.74
CA GLN A 139 1.14 20.63 4.85
C GLN A 139 0.61 20.66 6.29
N LEU A 140 0.53 19.50 6.95
CA LEU A 140 0.07 19.40 8.33
C LEU A 140 0.96 20.21 9.29
N ARG A 141 2.28 20.10 9.15
CA ARG A 141 3.25 20.86 9.96
C ARG A 141 3.08 22.37 9.76
N THR A 142 2.84 22.81 8.52
CA THR A 142 2.62 24.22 8.21
C THR A 142 1.34 24.73 8.88
N ASN A 143 0.25 23.95 8.80
CA ASN A 143 -1.01 24.27 9.46
C ASN A 143 -0.87 24.33 10.99
N GLU A 144 -0.12 23.41 11.61
CA GLU A 144 0.15 23.47 13.05
C GLU A 144 0.90 24.75 13.45
N VAL A 145 1.91 25.17 12.67
CA VAL A 145 2.66 26.39 12.96
C VAL A 145 1.77 27.62 12.83
N ILE A 146 0.93 27.69 11.79
CA ILE A 146 -0.03 28.78 11.60
C ILE A 146 -1.04 28.81 12.76
N ASN A 147 -1.60 27.66 13.13
CA ASN A 147 -2.58 27.56 14.20
C ASN A 147 -1.98 27.98 15.56
N ARG A 148 -0.73 27.59 15.85
CA ARG A 148 -0.02 28.06 17.05
C ARG A 148 0.20 29.56 17.05
N ARG A 149 0.53 30.17 15.90
CA ARG A 149 0.70 31.63 15.77
C ARG A 149 -0.61 32.39 15.93
N LEU A 150 -1.69 31.90 15.32
CA LEU A 150 -3.02 32.48 15.47
C LEU A 150 -3.49 32.41 16.93
N ARG A 151 -3.29 31.27 17.60
CA ARG A 151 -3.63 31.09 19.01
C ARG A 151 -2.84 32.01 19.94
N ARG A 152 -1.57 32.30 19.64
CA ARG A 152 -0.77 33.29 20.39
C ARG A 152 -1.29 34.71 20.20
N ARG A 153 -1.54 35.11 18.94
CA ARG A 153 -2.11 36.43 18.62
C ARG A 153 -3.47 36.64 19.27
N SER A 154 -4.38 35.66 19.20
CA SER A 154 -5.68 35.79 19.87
C SER A 154 -5.56 35.87 21.39
N GLN A 155 -4.59 35.17 22.00
CA GLN A 155 -4.32 35.32 23.43
C GLN A 155 -3.74 36.69 23.80
N GLU A 156 -2.88 37.27 22.96
CA GLU A 156 -2.34 38.61 23.14
C GLU A 156 -3.42 39.68 22.99
N GLU A 157 -4.29 39.58 21.99
CA GLU A 157 -5.45 40.45 21.79
C GLU A 157 -6.45 40.38 22.95
N LEU A 158 -6.75 39.17 23.45
CA LEU A 158 -7.61 39.02 24.63
C LEU A 158 -6.98 39.65 25.87
N ARG A 159 -5.67 39.48 26.06
CA ARG A 159 -4.95 40.10 27.19
C ARG A 159 -4.92 41.62 27.09
N SER A 160 -4.67 42.19 25.91
CA SER A 160 -4.67 43.63 25.72
C SER A 160 -6.07 44.23 25.86
N ALA A 161 -7.12 43.57 25.35
CA ALA A 161 -8.50 43.98 25.55
C ALA A 161 -8.93 43.94 27.03
N PHE A 162 -8.41 42.98 27.80
CA PHE A 162 -8.63 42.91 29.25
C PHE A 162 -7.89 44.02 30.00
N ALA A 163 -6.62 44.27 29.65
CA ALA A 163 -5.80 45.33 30.25
C ALA A 163 -6.34 46.74 29.96
N ASN A 164 -6.90 46.95 28.76
CA ASN A 164 -7.53 48.21 28.35
C ASN A 164 -8.98 48.36 28.86
N GLY A 165 -9.49 47.41 29.66
CA GLY A 165 -10.86 47.43 30.20
C GLY A 165 -11.98 47.18 29.19
N LEU A 166 -11.68 47.07 27.89
CA LEU A 166 -12.66 46.92 26.80
C LEU A 166 -13.58 45.71 26.95
N LEU A 167 -13.07 44.59 27.48
CA LEU A 167 -13.89 43.39 27.75
C LEU A 167 -14.84 43.56 28.95
N GLN A 168 -14.52 44.43 29.92
CA GLN A 168 -15.46 44.80 30.98
C GLN A 168 -16.55 45.73 30.43
N PHE A 169 -16.18 46.70 29.58
CA PHE A 169 -17.14 47.59 28.93
C PHE A 169 -18.11 46.85 27.99
N GLN A 170 -17.63 45.83 27.26
CA GLN A 170 -18.49 45.03 26.38
C GLN A 170 -19.51 44.18 27.16
N LYS A 171 -19.12 43.60 28.31
CA LYS A 171 -20.05 42.88 29.20
C LYS A 171 -21.15 43.79 29.80
N PHE A 172 -20.88 45.09 29.95
CA PHE A 172 -21.86 46.09 30.39
C PHE A 172 -22.71 46.67 29.23
N ASN A 173 -22.19 46.63 28.00
CA ASN A 173 -22.88 47.12 26.79
C ASN A 173 -23.68 46.03 26.05
N ASP A 174 -23.62 44.75 26.48
CA ASP A 174 -24.49 43.71 25.93
C ASP A 174 -25.96 44.00 26.35
N PRO A 175 -26.87 44.27 25.39
CA PRO A 175 -28.27 44.61 25.68
C PRO A 175 -29.06 43.46 26.33
N LEU A 176 -28.47 42.27 26.44
CA LEU A 176 -29.04 41.10 27.10
C LEU A 176 -28.91 41.12 28.63
N PHE A 177 -28.00 41.92 29.21
CA PHE A 177 -27.84 42.02 30.67
C PHE A 177 -28.57 43.22 31.29
N VAL A 178 -28.80 44.28 30.51
CA VAL A 178 -29.45 45.52 30.98
C VAL A 178 -30.97 45.37 31.21
N THR A 179 -31.58 44.28 30.74
CA THR A 179 -33.02 44.01 30.91
C THR A 179 -33.38 43.13 32.10
N SER A 180 -32.42 42.78 32.97
CA SER A 180 -32.63 41.83 34.08
C SER A 180 -32.52 42.43 35.49
N LEU A 181 -32.57 43.76 35.63
CA LEU A 181 -32.64 44.47 36.90
C LEU A 181 -34.03 45.09 37.12
#